data_AF-A0A929UPR7-F1
#
_entry.id   AF-A0A929UPR7-F1
#
_cell.length_a   1.000
_cell.length_b   1.000
_cell.length_c   1.000
_cell.angle_alpha   90.00
_cell.angle_beta   90.00
_cell.angle_gamma   90.00
#
_symmetry.space_group_name_H-M   'P 1'
#
loop_
_entity.id
_entity.type
_entity.pdbx_description
1 polymer ?
#
loop_
_entity_poly.entity_id
_entity_poly.type
_entity_poly.pdbx_seq_one_letter_code
_entity_poly.pdbx_strand_id
1 'polypeptide(L)'
;MRETLNHLEKERALQAKEIGEGGQGSGKSAISKNKQNRPVVMEPSDAASLTGTVPKDGKHHVYLTFDDGPSVQTGKVLDILKQYKVKATFFVVGREDAKSIALYQRIVDEGHTLAMHSYSHDYAKLYVSLDSFQEDLHRLQNLLFDKTGVWCKYYRFPGGSSNTASKVSMKDLEAYLD
;
A
#
# COMPACT_ATOMS: atom_id res chain seq x y z
N MET A 1 -11.57 -18.12 -24.13
CA MET A 1 -11.75 -16.70 -24.56
C MET A 1 -13.22 -16.28 -24.74
N ARG A 2 -14.20 -17.20 -24.80
CA ARG A 2 -15.64 -16.86 -24.92
C ARG A 2 -16.40 -16.81 -23.58
N GLU A 3 -15.86 -17.36 -22.50
CA GLU A 3 -16.58 -17.41 -21.21
C GLU A 3 -16.40 -16.14 -20.35
N THR A 4 -15.30 -15.41 -20.50
CA THR A 4 -15.03 -14.18 -19.72
C THR A 4 -15.79 -12.96 -20.22
N LEU A 5 -16.16 -12.92 -21.50
CA LEU A 5 -16.94 -11.82 -22.09
C LEU A 5 -18.38 -11.76 -21.54
N ASN A 6 -18.96 -12.89 -21.16
CA ASN A 6 -20.34 -12.94 -20.63
C ASN A 6 -20.46 -12.44 -19.17
N HIS A 7 -19.35 -12.32 -18.43
CA HIS A 7 -19.37 -11.85 -17.05
C HIS A 7 -19.44 -10.32 -16.98
N LEU A 8 -18.60 -9.64 -17.79
CA LEU A 8 -18.56 -8.18 -17.91
C LEU A 8 -19.87 -7.56 -18.42
N GLU A 9 -20.62 -8.26 -19.27
CA GLU A 9 -21.91 -7.76 -19.77
C GLU A 9 -23.03 -7.87 -18.73
N LYS A 10 -22.95 -8.83 -17.78
CA LYS A 10 -23.94 -8.98 -16.70
C LYS A 10 -23.77 -7.95 -15.59
N GLU A 11 -22.54 -7.53 -15.30
CA GLU A 11 -22.26 -6.54 -14.24
C GLU A 11 -22.72 -5.13 -14.63
N ARG A 12 -22.61 -4.77 -15.92
CA ARG A 12 -23.11 -3.48 -16.45
C ARG A 12 -24.61 -3.27 -16.29
N ALA A 13 -25.41 -4.34 -16.21
CA ALA A 13 -26.87 -4.24 -16.09
C ALA A 13 -27.34 -3.99 -14.65
N LEU A 14 -26.49 -4.24 -13.63
CA LEU A 14 -26.85 -4.10 -12.22
C LEU A 14 -26.57 -2.70 -11.64
N GLN A 15 -25.63 -1.95 -12.24
CA GLN A 15 -25.24 -0.60 -11.77
C GLN A 15 -26.25 0.52 -12.10
N ALA A 16 -27.28 0.26 -12.92
CA ALA A 16 -28.19 1.32 -13.38
C ALA A 16 -29.36 1.63 -12.40
N LYS A 17 -29.35 1.15 -11.15
CA LYS A 17 -30.56 1.17 -10.30
C LYS A 17 -30.52 1.91 -8.96
N GLU A 18 -29.40 2.47 -8.51
CA GLU A 18 -29.36 3.10 -7.18
C GLU A 18 -28.64 4.45 -7.19
N ILE A 19 -29.41 5.53 -7.39
CA ILE A 19 -28.99 6.90 -7.07
C ILE A 19 -30.18 7.62 -6.40
N GLY A 20 -29.98 8.04 -5.14
CA GLY A 20 -30.91 8.88 -4.39
C GLY A 20 -30.34 9.35 -3.04
N GLU A 21 -29.93 10.63 -2.99
CA GLU A 21 -30.00 11.64 -1.89
C GLU A 21 -29.37 11.32 -0.50
N GLY A 22 -28.70 12.19 0.28
CA GLY A 22 -28.42 13.64 0.27
C GLY A 22 -27.83 14.12 1.64
N GLY A 23 -27.09 15.25 1.63
CA GLY A 23 -26.85 16.23 2.74
C GLY A 23 -26.10 15.80 4.04
N GLN A 24 -25.52 16.65 4.92
CA GLN A 24 -24.84 17.97 4.92
C GLN A 24 -24.34 18.24 6.39
N GLY A 25 -23.25 19.01 6.59
CA GLY A 25 -22.90 19.72 7.87
C GLY A 25 -21.60 19.27 8.58
N SER A 26 -20.46 20.00 8.55
CA SER A 26 -20.06 21.29 9.17
C SER A 26 -19.51 21.19 10.62
N GLY A 27 -18.24 21.59 10.85
CA GLY A 27 -17.68 21.86 12.19
C GLY A 27 -16.16 22.11 12.18
N LYS A 28 -15.68 23.12 12.92
CA LYS A 28 -14.40 23.84 12.71
C LYS A 28 -13.23 23.41 13.61
N SER A 29 -12.03 23.65 13.06
CA SER A 29 -10.67 23.85 13.59
C SER A 29 -10.45 24.24 15.06
N ALA A 30 -9.37 23.70 15.67
CA ALA A 30 -8.40 24.48 16.46
C ALA A 30 -7.03 23.77 16.57
N ILE A 31 -5.96 24.52 16.27
CA ILE A 31 -4.55 24.17 16.42
C ILE A 31 -4.05 24.69 17.77
N SER A 32 -3.23 23.90 18.49
CA SER A 32 -2.22 24.47 19.41
C SER A 32 -0.95 23.64 19.40
N LYS A 33 0.18 24.32 19.17
CA LYS A 33 1.54 23.79 19.17
C LYS A 33 2.14 23.95 20.57
N ASN A 34 2.96 23.00 21.04
CA ASN A 34 4.43 23.16 21.12
C ASN A 34 5.09 22.30 22.23
N LYS A 35 6.05 21.45 21.79
CA LYS A 35 7.34 21.03 22.39
C LYS A 35 7.43 20.58 23.86
N GLN A 36 7.94 19.36 24.06
CA GLN A 36 9.36 19.13 24.38
C GLN A 36 9.74 17.65 24.15
N ASN A 37 10.69 17.40 23.24
CA ASN A 37 11.33 16.09 23.05
C ASN A 37 12.34 15.85 24.16
N ARG A 38 12.09 14.85 25.01
CA ARG A 38 13.11 14.20 25.85
C ARG A 38 13.12 12.71 25.51
N PRO A 39 14.28 12.05 25.39
CA PRO A 39 14.33 10.62 25.18
C PRO A 39 13.78 9.92 26.43
N VAL A 40 12.69 9.15 26.27
CA VAL A 40 12.17 8.28 27.31
C VAL A 40 13.08 7.07 27.36
N VAL A 41 13.93 7.00 28.39
CA VAL A 41 14.69 5.79 28.72
C VAL A 41 13.68 4.82 29.33
N MET A 42 13.36 3.73 28.62
CA MET A 42 12.52 2.67 29.18
C MET A 42 13.35 1.83 30.14
N GLU A 43 13.00 1.86 31.43
CA GLU A 43 13.55 0.97 32.45
C GLU A 43 13.04 -0.48 32.22
N PRO A 44 13.79 -1.52 32.63
CA PRO A 44 13.57 -2.91 32.22
C PRO A 44 12.34 -3.61 32.85
N SER A 45 11.48 -2.91 33.60
CA SER A 45 10.40 -3.53 34.36
C SER A 45 9.08 -3.72 33.60
N ASP A 46 8.92 -3.17 32.39
CA ASP A 46 7.67 -3.30 31.61
C ASP A 46 7.69 -4.47 30.62
N ALA A 47 8.72 -5.33 30.67
CA ALA A 47 8.90 -6.47 29.76
C ALA A 47 7.92 -7.65 30.00
N ALA A 48 6.88 -7.46 30.82
CA ALA A 48 5.95 -8.51 31.22
C ALA A 48 4.53 -8.32 30.66
N SER A 49 4.37 -7.94 29.39
CA SER A 49 3.09 -8.16 28.68
C SER A 49 3.20 -7.97 27.16
N LEU A 50 4.12 -8.69 26.52
CA LEU A 50 4.05 -8.94 25.09
C LEU A 50 4.41 -10.41 24.89
N THR A 51 3.41 -11.28 24.83
CA THR A 51 3.59 -12.66 24.39
C THR A 51 3.85 -12.65 22.89
N GLY A 52 5.04 -12.19 22.51
CA GLY A 52 5.59 -12.39 21.18
C GLY A 52 5.90 -13.87 21.05
N THR A 53 5.26 -14.54 20.08
CA THR A 53 5.62 -15.90 19.69
C THR A 53 7.11 -15.93 19.37
N VAL A 54 7.90 -16.67 20.17
CA VAL A 54 9.32 -16.89 19.90
C VAL A 54 9.43 -17.48 18.49
N PRO A 55 10.16 -16.84 17.56
CA PRO A 55 10.33 -17.38 16.22
C PRO A 55 10.91 -18.80 16.27
N LYS A 56 10.48 -19.67 15.35
CA LYS A 56 10.82 -21.11 15.38
C LYS A 56 12.33 -21.40 15.40
N ASP A 57 13.16 -20.45 14.98
CA ASP A 57 14.62 -20.56 14.98
C ASP A 57 15.29 -19.92 16.21
N GLY A 58 14.50 -19.45 17.18
CA GLY A 58 15.00 -18.78 18.40
C GLY A 58 15.62 -17.41 18.14
N LYS A 59 15.48 -16.84 16.93
CA LYS A 59 16.06 -15.55 16.55
C LYS A 59 14.99 -14.48 16.49
N HIS A 60 15.37 -13.25 16.79
CA HIS A 60 14.50 -12.09 16.56
C HIS A 60 14.61 -11.65 15.09
N HIS A 61 13.47 -11.59 14.40
CA HIS A 61 13.38 -11.13 13.01
C HIS A 61 12.72 -9.76 12.94
N VAL A 62 13.23 -8.90 12.07
CA VAL A 62 12.62 -7.62 11.70
C VAL A 62 12.51 -7.58 10.18
N TYR A 63 11.34 -7.19 9.68
CA TYR A 63 11.07 -7.05 8.25
C TYR A 63 10.97 -5.57 7.89
N LEU A 64 11.87 -5.11 7.03
CA LEU A 64 11.89 -3.72 6.57
C LEU A 64 10.94 -3.54 5.38
N THR A 65 10.10 -2.53 5.47
CA THR A 65 9.19 -2.15 4.38
C THR A 65 9.22 -0.65 4.16
N PHE A 66 9.14 -0.23 2.90
CA PHE A 66 9.14 1.18 2.51
C PHE A 66 7.93 1.46 1.62
N ASP A 67 7.19 2.52 1.94
CA ASP A 67 6.00 2.94 1.19
C ASP A 67 6.31 4.18 0.34
N ASP A 68 5.37 4.56 -0.54
CA ASP A 68 5.36 5.78 -1.34
C ASP A 68 6.47 5.94 -2.41
N GLY A 69 7.37 4.95 -2.50
CA GLY A 69 8.42 4.89 -3.50
C GLY A 69 7.88 4.60 -4.92
N PRO A 70 8.69 4.75 -5.98
CA PRO A 70 10.06 5.24 -5.95
C PRO A 70 10.08 6.75 -5.78
N SER A 71 11.06 7.24 -5.02
CA SER A 71 11.33 8.67 -4.83
C SER A 71 12.81 8.96 -5.08
N VAL A 72 13.20 10.23 -4.97
CA VAL A 72 14.61 10.64 -5.06
C VAL A 72 15.51 9.95 -4.02
N GLN A 73 14.95 9.37 -2.95
CA GLN A 73 15.72 8.67 -1.93
C GLN A 73 15.79 7.15 -2.15
N THR A 74 14.90 6.56 -2.96
CA THR A 74 14.82 5.10 -3.13
C THR A 74 16.15 4.50 -3.58
N GLY A 75 16.85 5.15 -4.52
CA GLY A 75 18.18 4.68 -4.95
C GLY A 75 19.20 4.61 -3.81
N LYS A 76 19.25 5.62 -2.93
CA LYS A 76 20.16 5.64 -1.77
C LYS A 76 19.79 4.57 -0.75
N VAL A 77 18.50 4.33 -0.55
CA VAL A 77 18.02 3.25 0.34
C VAL A 77 18.48 1.88 -0.19
N LEU A 78 18.32 1.63 -1.50
CA LEU A 78 18.82 0.39 -2.13
C LEU A 78 20.34 0.23 -1.95
N ASP A 79 21.11 1.30 -2.13
CA ASP A 79 22.57 1.26 -1.95
C ASP A 79 22.96 0.88 -0.51
N ILE A 80 22.26 1.43 0.50
CA ILE A 80 22.47 1.09 1.91
C ILE A 80 22.08 -0.36 2.18
N LEU A 81 20.91 -0.80 1.71
CA LEU A 81 20.46 -2.19 1.90
C LEU A 81 21.45 -3.18 1.28
N LYS A 82 21.99 -2.88 0.10
CA LYS A 82 23.04 -3.65 -0.55
C LYS A 82 24.33 -3.70 0.27
N GLN A 83 24.78 -2.56 0.81
CA GLN A 83 25.96 -2.49 1.68
C GLN A 83 25.84 -3.41 2.90
N TYR A 84 24.67 -3.42 3.55
CA TYR A 84 24.41 -4.26 4.72
C TYR A 84 23.91 -5.67 4.37
N LYS A 85 23.76 -5.99 3.08
CA LYS A 85 23.22 -7.27 2.58
C LYS A 85 21.83 -7.61 3.14
N VAL A 86 20.99 -6.59 3.33
CA VAL A 86 19.63 -6.70 3.85
C VAL A 86 18.62 -6.66 2.71
N LYS A 87 17.59 -7.50 2.77
CA LYS A 87 16.43 -7.45 1.86
C LYS A 87 15.26 -6.72 2.52
N ALA A 88 14.39 -6.16 1.70
CA ALA A 88 13.26 -5.35 2.13
C ALA A 88 12.12 -5.48 1.13
N THR A 89 10.94 -5.01 1.51
CA THR A 89 9.78 -4.89 0.62
C THR A 89 9.52 -3.43 0.31
N PHE A 90 9.32 -3.10 -0.96
CA PHE A 90 8.98 -1.76 -1.42
C PHE A 90 7.54 -1.76 -1.93
N PHE A 91 6.64 -1.11 -1.20
CA PHE A 91 5.27 -0.84 -1.63
C PHE A 91 5.27 0.44 -2.44
N VAL A 92 5.14 0.31 -3.76
CA VAL A 92 5.36 1.40 -4.68
C VAL A 92 4.07 2.01 -5.22
N VAL A 93 4.13 3.30 -5.55
CA VAL A 93 3.11 4.07 -6.25
C VAL A 93 3.40 4.07 -7.75
N GLY A 94 2.36 4.20 -8.58
CA GLY A 94 2.47 4.25 -10.04
C GLY A 94 3.24 5.48 -10.55
N ARG A 95 4.39 5.25 -11.18
CA ARG A 95 5.20 6.27 -11.85
C ARG A 95 5.78 5.73 -13.15
N GLU A 96 5.52 6.42 -14.26
CA GLU A 96 5.91 5.97 -15.60
C GLU A 96 7.17 6.67 -16.13
N ASP A 97 7.76 7.60 -15.36
CA ASP A 97 8.99 8.26 -15.78
C ASP A 97 10.18 7.27 -15.77
N ALA A 98 11.15 7.52 -16.66
CA ALA A 98 12.28 6.62 -16.86
C ALA A 98 13.11 6.35 -15.59
N LYS A 99 13.20 7.32 -14.67
CA LYS A 99 13.95 7.14 -13.41
C LYS A 99 13.20 6.20 -12.47
N SER A 100 11.89 6.36 -12.35
CA SER A 100 11.05 5.46 -11.55
C SER A 100 11.05 4.04 -12.10
N ILE A 101 10.94 3.89 -13.43
CA ILE A 101 11.01 2.57 -14.09
C ILE A 101 12.36 1.89 -13.78
N ALA A 102 13.48 2.61 -13.90
CA ALA A 102 14.78 2.08 -13.55
C ALA A 102 14.88 1.66 -12.08
N LEU A 103 14.19 2.36 -11.17
CA LEU A 103 14.15 2.00 -9.75
C LEU A 103 13.29 0.76 -9.49
N TYR A 104 12.17 0.55 -10.20
CA TYR A 104 11.43 -0.72 -10.11
C TYR A 104 12.31 -1.91 -10.51
N GLN A 105 13.06 -1.77 -11.61
CA GLN A 105 13.95 -2.82 -12.08
C GLN A 105 15.06 -3.10 -11.05
N ARG A 106 15.67 -2.04 -10.47
CA ARG A 106 16.66 -2.20 -9.40
C ARG A 106 16.11 -2.92 -8.17
N ILE A 107 14.88 -2.60 -7.74
CA ILE A 107 14.23 -3.29 -6.61
C ILE A 107 14.22 -4.81 -6.88
N VAL A 108 13.81 -5.23 -8.08
CA VAL A 108 13.73 -6.64 -8.47
C VAL A 108 15.12 -7.26 -8.64
N ASP A 109 16.00 -6.64 -9.43
CA ASP A 109 17.35 -7.17 -9.76
C ASP A 109 18.23 -7.30 -8.52
N GLU A 110 18.08 -6.40 -7.55
CA GLU A 110 18.79 -6.45 -6.28
C GLU A 110 18.13 -7.41 -5.27
N GLY A 111 17.06 -8.13 -5.66
CA GLY A 111 16.44 -9.21 -4.88
C GLY A 111 15.55 -8.73 -3.74
N HIS A 112 14.98 -7.53 -3.84
CA HIS A 112 13.96 -7.03 -2.93
C HIS A 112 12.56 -7.45 -3.41
N THR A 113 11.58 -7.39 -2.51
CA THR A 113 10.19 -7.61 -2.90
C THR A 113 9.59 -6.32 -3.44
N LEU A 114 9.07 -6.37 -4.68
CA LEU A 114 8.26 -5.30 -5.26
C LEU A 114 6.78 -5.56 -4.95
N ALA A 115 6.11 -4.57 -4.35
CA ALA A 115 4.72 -4.64 -3.89
C ALA A 115 3.96 -3.34 -4.20
N MET A 116 2.64 -3.35 -4.04
CA MET A 116 1.75 -2.30 -4.56
C MET A 116 1.21 -1.38 -3.46
N HIS A 117 1.15 -0.06 -3.74
CA HIS A 117 0.66 0.98 -2.83
C HIS A 117 -0.24 2.02 -3.50
N SER A 118 -1.17 1.56 -4.34
CA SER A 118 -1.99 2.37 -5.27
C SER A 118 -1.21 2.95 -6.46
N TYR A 119 -1.84 2.91 -7.63
CA TYR A 119 -1.35 3.62 -8.81
C TYR A 119 -1.38 5.14 -8.61
N SER A 120 -2.53 5.70 -8.23
CA SER A 120 -2.74 7.16 -8.17
C SER A 120 -2.25 7.80 -6.88
N HIS A 121 -2.28 7.05 -5.78
CA HIS A 121 -2.08 7.56 -4.41
C HIS A 121 -2.99 8.75 -4.08
N ASP A 122 -4.18 8.79 -4.70
CA ASP A 122 -5.22 9.81 -4.50
C ASP A 122 -6.41 9.16 -3.80
N TYR A 123 -6.51 9.41 -2.50
CA TYR A 123 -7.49 8.78 -1.61
C TYR A 123 -8.94 9.09 -2.02
N ALA A 124 -9.17 10.29 -2.59
CA ALA A 124 -10.49 10.73 -3.00
C ALA A 124 -10.99 9.99 -4.25
N LYS A 125 -10.08 9.44 -5.05
CA LYS A 125 -10.38 8.59 -6.21
C LYS A 125 -10.33 7.12 -5.85
N LEU A 126 -9.25 6.70 -5.18
CA LEU A 126 -8.97 5.31 -4.83
C LEU A 126 -10.12 4.66 -4.04
N TYR A 127 -10.65 5.38 -3.05
CA TYR A 127 -11.60 4.82 -2.10
C TYR A 127 -13.04 5.30 -2.27
N VAL A 128 -13.42 5.70 -3.49
CA VAL A 128 -14.79 6.13 -3.79
C VAL A 128 -15.74 4.95 -4.02
N SER A 129 -15.26 3.86 -4.61
CA SER A 129 -16.00 2.62 -4.87
C SER A 129 -15.04 1.43 -4.98
N LEU A 130 -15.56 0.20 -4.89
CA LEU A 130 -14.76 -1.01 -5.12
C LEU A 130 -14.15 -1.00 -6.52
N ASP A 131 -14.93 -0.66 -7.55
CA ASP A 131 -14.44 -0.57 -8.94
C ASP A 131 -13.26 0.39 -9.09
N SER A 132 -13.30 1.56 -8.43
CA SER A 132 -12.18 2.52 -8.48
C SER A 132 -10.93 1.95 -7.83
N PHE A 133 -11.08 1.19 -6.73
CA PHE A 133 -9.98 0.47 -6.12
C PHE A 133 -9.41 -0.62 -7.05
N GLN A 134 -10.27 -1.41 -7.68
CA GLN A 134 -9.87 -2.47 -8.62
C GLN A 134 -9.13 -1.91 -9.83
N GLU A 135 -9.63 -0.82 -10.42
CA GLU A 135 -9.00 -0.16 -11.55
C GLU A 135 -7.60 0.36 -11.18
N ASP A 136 -7.48 1.04 -10.04
CA ASP A 136 -6.21 1.57 -9.55
C ASP A 136 -5.20 0.45 -9.23
N LEU A 137 -5.67 -0.64 -8.57
CA LEU A 137 -4.87 -1.83 -8.29
C LEU A 137 -4.34 -2.47 -9.57
N HIS A 138 -5.24 -2.83 -10.50
CA HIS A 138 -4.87 -3.53 -11.73
C HIS A 138 -3.98 -2.68 -12.62
N ARG A 139 -4.22 -1.36 -12.66
CA ARG A 139 -3.35 -0.45 -13.41
C ARG A 139 -1.92 -0.48 -12.88
N LEU A 140 -1.74 -0.44 -11.55
CA LEU A 140 -0.40 -0.58 -10.97
C LEU A 140 0.19 -1.97 -11.23
N GLN A 141 -0.58 -3.04 -10.99
CA GLN A 141 -0.11 -4.42 -11.16
C GLN A 141 0.38 -4.69 -12.60
N ASN A 142 -0.39 -4.25 -13.59
CA ASN A 142 -0.03 -4.36 -15.00
C ASN A 142 1.20 -3.51 -15.33
N LEU A 143 1.28 -2.26 -14.85
CA LEU A 143 2.46 -1.42 -15.05
C LEU A 143 3.72 -2.12 -14.50
N LEU A 144 3.67 -2.62 -13.27
CA LEU A 144 4.83 -3.27 -12.65
C LEU A 144 5.21 -4.56 -13.39
N PHE A 145 4.23 -5.36 -13.80
CA PHE A 145 4.47 -6.55 -14.61
C PHE A 145 5.11 -6.22 -15.96
N ASP A 146 4.58 -5.23 -16.68
CA ASP A 146 5.09 -4.82 -17.99
C ASP A 146 6.53 -4.27 -17.92
N LYS A 147 6.88 -3.59 -16.81
CA LYS A 147 8.20 -2.97 -16.64
C LYS A 147 9.25 -3.87 -16.03
N THR A 148 8.86 -4.89 -15.27
CA THR A 148 9.80 -5.71 -14.48
C THR A 148 9.65 -7.21 -14.68
N GLY A 149 8.57 -7.67 -15.31
CA GLY A 149 8.21 -9.09 -15.41
C GLY A 149 7.66 -9.70 -14.11
N VAL A 150 7.53 -8.92 -13.02
CA VAL A 150 7.07 -9.41 -11.72
C VAL A 150 5.56 -9.16 -11.56
N TRP A 151 4.81 -10.25 -11.36
CA TRP A 151 3.41 -10.16 -10.98
C TRP A 151 3.30 -9.93 -9.47
N CYS A 152 3.15 -8.67 -9.06
CA CYS A 152 3.08 -8.28 -7.65
C CYS A 152 1.83 -8.84 -6.97
N LYS A 153 1.99 -9.49 -5.82
CA LYS A 153 0.89 -10.10 -5.05
C LYS A 153 0.52 -9.35 -3.78
N TYR A 154 1.47 -8.58 -3.24
CA TYR A 154 1.28 -7.89 -1.97
C TYR A 154 0.81 -6.46 -2.22
N TYR A 155 -0.20 -6.05 -1.47
CA TYR A 155 -0.74 -4.70 -1.48
C TYR A 155 -0.72 -4.13 -0.06
N ARG A 156 -0.44 -2.83 0.06
CA ARG A 156 -0.64 -2.09 1.30
C ARG A 156 -1.57 -0.92 1.00
N PHE A 157 -2.59 -0.73 1.82
CA PHE A 157 -3.53 0.37 1.65
C PHE A 157 -2.88 1.72 1.97
N PRO A 158 -2.95 2.72 1.07
CA PRO A 158 -2.69 4.11 1.44
C PRO A 158 -3.49 4.51 2.68
N GLY A 159 -2.81 4.95 3.74
CA GLY A 159 -3.41 5.32 5.02
C GLY A 159 -3.70 4.14 5.96
N GLY A 160 -3.38 2.91 5.55
CA GLY A 160 -3.66 1.68 6.30
C GLY A 160 -5.13 1.25 6.24
N SER A 161 -5.44 0.07 6.76
CA SER A 161 -6.80 -0.49 6.80
C SER A 161 -7.72 0.18 7.84
N SER A 162 -7.18 1.05 8.69
CA SER A 162 -7.93 1.86 9.66
C SER A 162 -8.18 3.29 9.18
N ASN A 163 -7.92 3.60 7.90
CA ASN A 163 -8.12 4.94 7.37
C ASN A 163 -9.61 5.34 7.39
N THR A 164 -9.86 6.64 7.56
CA THR A 164 -11.21 7.23 7.56
C THR A 164 -11.56 7.91 6.23
N ALA A 165 -10.67 7.82 5.24
CA ALA A 165 -10.86 8.41 3.93
C ALA A 165 -11.76 7.53 3.04
N SER A 166 -11.79 6.22 3.31
CA SER A 166 -12.55 5.29 2.49
C SER A 166 -14.05 5.44 2.65
N LYS A 167 -14.74 5.57 1.52
CA LYS A 167 -16.22 5.52 1.46
C LYS A 167 -16.72 4.08 1.31
N VAL A 168 -15.82 3.15 1.01
CA VAL A 168 -16.08 1.72 0.92
C VAL A 168 -15.60 1.06 2.21
N SER A 169 -16.28 0.01 2.64
CA SER A 169 -15.81 -0.83 3.74
C SER A 169 -14.43 -1.39 3.43
N MET A 170 -13.46 -1.20 4.32
CA MET A 170 -12.13 -1.78 4.15
C MET A 170 -12.17 -3.31 4.10
N LYS A 171 -13.16 -3.95 4.73
CA LYS A 171 -13.37 -5.40 4.63
C LYS A 171 -13.73 -5.84 3.22
N ASP A 172 -14.44 -5.01 2.47
CA ASP A 172 -14.84 -5.33 1.09
C ASP A 172 -13.61 -5.24 0.18
N LEU A 173 -12.73 -4.27 0.44
CA LEU A 173 -11.44 -4.15 -0.27
C LEU A 173 -10.48 -5.29 0.09
N GLU A 174 -10.43 -5.70 1.37
CA GLU A 174 -9.65 -6.85 1.84
C GLU A 174 -10.14 -8.14 1.20
N ALA A 175 -11.45 -8.40 1.20
CA ALA A 175 -12.05 -9.58 0.59
C ALA A 175 -11.82 -9.68 -0.92
N TYR A 176 -11.60 -8.54 -1.60
CA TYR A 176 -11.23 -8.52 -3.01
C TYR A 176 -9.77 -8.93 -3.27
N LEU A 177 -8.88 -8.75 -2.29
CA LEU A 177 -7.45 -9.08 -2.40
C LEU A 177 -7.13 -10.55 -2.05
N ASP A 178 -8.06 -11.26 -1.40
CA ASP A 178 -7.93 -12.68 -1.01
C ASP A 178 -8.17 -13.66 -2.17
#